data_AF-A0A2A2W624-F1
#
_entry.id   AF-A0A2A2W624-F1
#
_cell.length_a   1.000
_cell.length_b   1.000
_cell.length_c   1.000
_cell.angle_alpha   90.00
_cell.angle_beta   90.00
_cell.angle_gamma   90.00
#
_symmetry.space_group_name_H-M   'P 1'
#
loop_
_entity.id
_entity.type
_entity.pdbx_description
1 polymer ?
#
loop_
_entity_poly.entity_id
_entity_poly.type
_entity_poly.pdbx_seq_one_letter_code
_entity_poly.pdbx_strand_id
1 'polypeptide(L)' 'MKKSIHQVAADVLKASGKPMTAAEIYEAICEKGLYEFKAKNAPSVLRSQLRRHTKNITVANQAKDVVFVIGDDDRFSLVD' A
#
# COMPACT_ATOMS: atom_id res chain seq x y z
N MET A 1 -7.11 18.26 -2.40
CA MET A 1 -7.75 16.93 -2.29
C MET A 1 -6.91 16.07 -1.38
N LYS A 2 -7.49 15.40 -0.37
CA LYS A 2 -6.73 14.55 0.56
C LYS A 2 -6.39 13.22 -0.13
N LYS A 3 -5.11 12.85 -0.23
CA LYS A 3 -4.71 11.57 -0.83
C LYS A 3 -5.27 10.41 0.00
N SER A 4 -5.74 9.37 -0.68
CA SER A 4 -6.12 8.10 -0.05
C SER A 4 -4.85 7.37 0.44
N ILE A 5 -5.01 6.45 1.37
CA ILE A 5 -3.89 5.66 1.89
C ILE A 5 -3.16 4.85 0.80
N HIS A 6 -3.89 4.29 -0.18
CA HIS A 6 -3.26 3.56 -1.30
C HIS A 6 -2.48 4.50 -2.22
N GLN A 7 -2.95 5.74 -2.42
CA GLN A 7 -2.18 6.74 -3.18
C GLN A 7 -0.91 7.13 -2.45
N VAL A 8 -0.98 7.34 -1.13
CA VAL A 8 0.21 7.63 -0.31
C VAL A 8 1.19 6.46 -0.35
N ALA A 9 0.70 5.22 -0.27
CA ALA A 9 1.56 4.04 -0.39
C ALA A 9 2.23 3.93 -1.77
N ALA A 10 1.50 4.28 -2.84
CA ALA A 10 2.07 4.32 -4.18
C ALA A 10 3.16 5.40 -4.32
N ASP A 11 2.98 6.57 -3.71
CA ASP A 11 4.01 7.61 -3.65
C ASP A 11 5.27 7.13 -2.91
N VAL A 12 5.11 6.37 -1.81
CA VAL A 12 6.23 5.79 -1.06
C VAL A 12 7.01 4.80 -1.90
N LEU A 13 6.32 3.88 -2.59
CA LEU A 13 6.96 2.92 -3.50
C LEU A 13 7.65 3.63 -4.67
N LYS A 14 7.01 4.64 -5.25
CA LYS A 14 7.61 5.46 -6.32
C LYS A 14 8.87 6.17 -5.86
N ALA A 15 8.86 6.72 -4.64
CA ALA A 15 10.01 7.42 -4.07
C ALA A 15 11.14 6.47 -3.64
N SER A 16 10.83 5.24 -3.22
CA SER A 16 11.85 4.25 -2.86
C SER A 16 12.51 3.61 -4.08
N GLY A 17 11.78 3.51 -5.20
CA GLY A 17 12.24 2.85 -6.42
C GLY A 17 12.44 1.34 -6.28
N LYS A 18 11.97 0.74 -5.18
CA LYS A 18 12.15 -0.69 -4.88
C LYS A 18 10.87 -1.32 -4.31
N PRO A 19 10.68 -2.64 -4.49
CA PRO A 19 9.60 -3.37 -3.84
C PRO A 19 9.71 -3.27 -2.31
N MET A 20 8.58 -3.10 -1.61
CA MET A 20 8.52 -2.99 -0.15
C MET A 20 7.36 -3.79 0.43
N THR A 21 7.56 -4.35 1.61
CA THR A 21 6.51 -5.00 2.40
C THR A 21 5.51 -3.97 2.93
N ALA A 22 4.30 -4.43 3.30
CA ALA A 22 3.31 -3.54 3.93
C ALA A 22 3.83 -2.87 5.22
N ALA A 23 4.71 -3.53 5.97
CA ALA A 23 5.32 -2.98 7.18
C ALA A 23 6.32 -1.86 6.85
N GLU A 24 7.23 -2.10 5.89
CA GLU A 24 8.19 -1.09 5.43
C GLU A 24 7.47 0.15 4.86
N ILE A 25 6.37 -0.05 4.12
CA ILE A 25 5.54 1.07 3.62
C ILE A 25 4.89 1.82 4.78
N TYR A 26 4.34 1.11 5.77
CA TYR A 26 3.72 1.73 6.95
C TYR A 26 4.73 2.61 7.71
N GLU A 27 5.92 2.08 7.98
CA GLU A 27 6.99 2.81 8.66
C GLU A 27 7.37 4.07 7.88
N ALA A 28 7.61 3.95 6.57
CA ALA A 28 7.95 5.09 5.72
C ALA A 28 6.85 6.16 5.69
N ILE A 29 5.56 5.78 5.75
CA ILE A 29 4.44 6.72 5.84
C ILE A 29 4.46 7.47 7.17
N CYS A 30 4.70 6.75 8.27
CA CYS A 30 4.75 7.31 9.62
C CYS A 30 5.96 8.23 9.81
N GLU A 31 7.16 7.78 9.43
CA GLU A 31 8.40 8.56 9.53
C GLU A 31 8.33 9.87 8.76
N LYS A 32 7.69 9.86 7.58
CA LYS A 32 7.54 11.04 6.73
C LYS A 32 6.27 11.84 7.01
N GLY A 33 5.43 11.41 7.96
CA GLY A 33 4.17 12.09 8.31
C GLY A 33 3.18 12.22 7.15
N LEU A 34 3.20 11.28 6.19
CA LEU A 34 2.45 11.41 4.92
C LEU A 34 0.95 11.12 5.08
N TYR A 35 0.56 10.40 6.13
CA TYR A 35 -0.82 10.04 6.40
C TYR A 35 -1.05 9.80 7.89
N GLU A 36 -2.18 10.29 8.41
CA GLU A 36 -2.58 10.07 9.80
C GLU A 36 -3.54 8.88 9.90
N PHE A 37 -3.10 7.82 10.58
CA PHE A 37 -3.92 6.64 10.82
C PHE A 37 -4.80 6.81 12.06
N LYS A 38 -6.11 6.78 11.88
CA LYS A 38 -7.09 6.82 12.99
C LYS A 38 -7.53 5.43 13.49
N ALA A 39 -7.09 4.37 12.82
CA ALA A 39 -7.48 3.00 13.14
C ALA A 39 -6.59 2.42 14.26
N LYS A 40 -7.20 1.66 15.18
CA LYS A 40 -6.46 0.95 16.25
C LYS A 40 -5.40 -0.02 15.71
N ASN A 41 -5.64 -0.62 14.55
CA ASN A 41 -4.70 -1.52 13.88
C ASN A 41 -4.34 -0.99 12.48
N ALA A 42 -3.63 0.14 12.49
CA ALA A 42 -3.22 0.87 11.30
C ALA A 42 -2.43 0.03 10.26
N PRO A 43 -1.47 -0.83 10.65
CA PRO A 43 -0.74 -1.68 9.70
C PRO A 43 -1.67 -2.67 8.96
N SER A 44 -2.62 -3.29 9.67
CA SER A 44 -3.57 -4.21 9.05
C SER A 44 -4.51 -3.51 8.07
N VAL A 45 -4.91 -2.27 8.38
CA VAL A 45 -5.71 -1.43 7.47
C VAL A 45 -4.92 -1.12 6.20
N LEU A 46 -3.65 -0.70 6.32
CA LEU A 46 -2.79 -0.46 5.17
C LEU A 46 -2.65 -1.72 4.31
N ARG A 47 -2.31 -2.86 4.92
CA ARG A 47 -2.16 -4.14 4.22
C ARG A 47 -3.42 -4.53 3.46
N SER A 48 -4.60 -4.38 4.09
CA SER A 48 -5.88 -4.64 3.44
C SER A 48 -6.11 -3.73 2.22
N GLN A 49 -5.82 -2.44 2.35
CA GLN A 49 -5.94 -1.49 1.25
C GLN A 49 -4.96 -1.81 0.11
N LEU A 50 -3.70 -2.11 0.40
CA LEU A 50 -2.72 -2.54 -0.59
C LEU A 50 -3.24 -3.77 -1.37
N ARG A 51 -3.65 -4.82 -0.66
CA ARG A 51 -4.16 -6.06 -1.29
C ARG A 51 -5.40 -5.85 -2.14
N ARG A 52 -6.33 -4.97 -1.74
CA ARG A 52 -7.51 -4.62 -2.55
C ARG A 52 -7.15 -3.98 -3.88
N HIS A 53 -6.05 -3.25 -3.93
CA HIS A 53 -5.52 -2.59 -5.12
C HIS A 53 -4.39 -3.39 -5.80
N THR A 54 -4.21 -4.67 -5.46
CA THR A 54 -3.16 -5.53 -6.03
C THR A 54 -3.71 -6.41 -7.16
N LYS A 55 -2.94 -6.55 -8.23
CA LYS A 55 -3.20 -7.45 -9.36
C LYS A 55 -3.05 -8.91 -8.90
N ASN A 56 -3.82 -9.84 -9.47
CA ASN A 56 -3.72 -11.29 -9.23
C ASN A 56 -4.00 -11.77 -7.79
N ILE A 57 -4.63 -10.95 -6.94
CA ILE A 57 -5.19 -11.43 -5.67
C ILE A 57 -6.72 -11.41 -5.76
N THR A 58 -7.35 -12.57 -5.58
CA THR A 58 -8.79 -12.66 -5.39
C THR A 58 -9.12 -12.30 -3.95
N VAL A 59 -9.55 -11.06 -3.73
CA VAL A 59 -10.17 -10.64 -2.46
C VAL A 59 -11.65 -10.36 -2.70
N ALA A 60 -12.50 -10.66 -1.71
CA ALA A 60 -13.96 -10.50 -1.82
C ALA A 60 -14.41 -9.05 -2.18
N ASN A 61 -13.54 -8.07 -1.97
CA ASN A 61 -13.80 -6.66 -2.24
C ASN A 61 -12.65 -6.03 -3.03
N GLN A 62 -12.31 -6.60 -4.19
CA GLN A 62 -11.25 -6.09 -5.06
C GLN A 62 -11.61 -4.69 -5.59
N ALA A 63 -10.66 -3.76 -5.54
CA ALA A 63 -10.86 -2.42 -6.08
C ALA A 63 -10.82 -2.46 -7.62
N LYS A 64 -11.56 -1.56 -8.26
CA LYS A 64 -11.51 -1.37 -9.73
C LYS A 64 -10.15 -0.86 -10.21
N ASP A 65 -9.50 -0.05 -9.37
CA ASP A 65 -8.19 0.53 -9.67
C ASP A 65 -7.09 -0.40 -9.16
N VAL A 66 -6.41 -1.07 -10.09
CA VAL A 66 -5.27 -1.95 -9.80
C VAL A 66 -3.99 -1.11 -9.85
N VAL A 67 -3.35 -0.92 -8.70
CA VAL A 67 -2.19 -0.04 -8.53
C VAL A 67 -0.92 -0.81 -8.22
N PHE A 68 -1.05 -1.98 -7.58
CA PHE A 68 0.08 -2.76 -7.07
C PHE A 68 0.18 -4.14 -7.71
N VAL A 69 1.39 -4.69 -7.70
CA VAL A 69 1.66 -6.13 -7.83
C VAL A 69 2.34 -6.59 -6.55
N ILE A 70 2.17 -7.86 -6.19
CA ILE A 70 2.88 -8.47 -5.06
C ILE A 70 3.75 -9.61 -5.57
N GLY A 71 5.00 -9.66 -5.12
CA GLY A 71 5.91 -10.77 -5.38
C GLY A 71 5.70 -11.92 -4.40
N ASP A 72 6.38 -13.04 -4.65
CA ASP A 72 6.35 -14.23 -3.78
C ASP A 72 6.95 -13.97 -2.39
N ASP A 73 7.70 -12.89 -2.24
CA ASP A 73 8.31 -12.41 -0.99
C ASP A 73 7.41 -11.46 -0.17
N ASP A 74 6.12 -11.36 -0.51
CA ASP A 74 5.13 -10.46 0.12
C ASP A 74 5.49 -8.96 -0.03
N ARG A 75 6.35 -8.61 -1.00
CA ARG A 75 6.68 -7.22 -1.32
C ARG A 75 5.81 -6.68 -2.44
N PHE A 76 5.31 -5.46 -2.22
CA PHE A 76 4.49 -4.71 -3.16
C PHE A 76 5.37 -3.85 -4.07
N SER A 77 5.02 -3.82 -5.35
CA SER A 77 5.56 -2.88 -6.36
C SER A 77 4.41 -2.20 -7.08
N LEU A 78 4.71 -1.12 -7.81
CA LEU A 78 3.72 -0.49 -8.70
C LEU A 78 3.49 -1.35 -9.94
N VAL A 79 2.26 -1.36 -10.45
CA VAL A 79 1.97 -1.87 -11.80
C VAL A 79 2.58 -0.90 -12.82
N ASP A 80 3.33 -1.43 -13.77
CA ASP A 80 3.84 -0.67 -14.93
C ASP A 80 2.72 -0.22 -15.88
#